data_AF-A0A924GM94-F1
#
_entry.id   AF-A0A924GM94-F1
#
_cell.length_a   1.000
_cell.length_b   1.000
_cell.length_c   1.000
_cell.angle_alpha   90.00
_cell.angle_beta   90.00
_cell.angle_gamma   90.00
#
_symmetry.space_group_name_H-M   'P 1'
#
loop_
_entity.id
_entity.type
_entity.pdbx_description
1 polymer ?
#
loop_
_entity_poly.entity_id
_entity_poly.type
_entity_poly.pdbx_seq_one_letter_code
_entity_poly.pdbx_strand_id
1 'polypeptide(L)'
;MFENVAAEDLLQVVRAHVFDHHDDWMGPEHIDAIKAMDQVVRAAQAEQARHIAELDALRSSQIKLGRGDHSLSVIGELGMARNISPSAAGTQYGFAVGLARMPMV
;
A
#
# COMPACT_ATOMS: atom_id res chain seq x y z
N MET A 1 -1.39 2.77 16.83
CA MET A 1 -0.94 1.36 16.85
C MET A 1 -2.06 0.54 16.25
N PHE A 2 -2.04 0.31 14.93
CA PHE A 2 -3.07 -0.43 14.17
C PHE A 2 -2.79 -1.93 14.19
N GLU A 3 -2.42 -2.48 15.35
CA GLU A 3 -1.65 -3.72 15.33
C GLU A 3 -2.42 -4.99 15.04
N ASN A 4 -3.78 -5.05 15.00
CA ASN A 4 -4.46 -6.33 14.71
C ASN A 4 -5.92 -6.27 14.20
N VAL A 5 -6.49 -5.14 13.74
CA VAL A 5 -7.97 -5.05 13.56
C VAL A 5 -8.43 -4.49 12.20
N ALA A 6 -8.04 -5.12 11.09
CA ALA A 6 -8.68 -4.83 9.78
C ALA A 6 -8.44 -5.94 8.75
N ALA A 7 -7.25 -6.54 8.76
CA ALA A 7 -6.89 -7.59 7.80
C ALA A 7 -7.56 -8.93 8.14
N GLU A 8 -7.61 -9.31 9.42
CA GLU A 8 -8.22 -10.57 9.85
C GLU A 8 -9.74 -10.59 9.62
N ASP A 9 -10.43 -9.48 9.91
CA ASP A 9 -11.88 -9.35 9.66
C ASP A 9 -12.20 -9.47 8.17
N LEU A 10 -11.40 -8.85 7.30
CA LEU A 10 -11.54 -8.98 5.86
C LEU A 10 -11.26 -10.41 5.38
N LEU A 11 -10.16 -11.00 5.85
CA LEU A 11 -9.81 -12.38 5.51
C LEU A 11 -10.87 -13.36 6.02
N GLN A 12 -11.53 -13.07 7.14
CA GLN A 12 -12.63 -13.85 7.66
C GLN A 12 -13.86 -13.74 6.75
N VAL A 13 -14.21 -12.55 6.25
CA VAL A 13 -15.31 -12.36 5.28
C VAL A 13 -15.02 -13.12 3.98
N VAL A 14 -13.80 -13.01 3.44
CA VAL A 14 -13.41 -13.72 2.21
C VAL A 14 -13.45 -15.24 2.43
N ARG A 15 -12.96 -15.73 3.57
CA ARG A 15 -13.00 -17.16 3.91
C ARG A 15 -14.43 -17.66 4.08
N ALA A 16 -15.28 -16.93 4.81
CA ALA A 16 -16.69 -17.30 4.99
C ALA A 16 -17.45 -17.38 3.65
N HIS A 17 -17.12 -16.52 2.69
CA HIS A 17 -17.73 -16.55 1.36
C HIS A 17 -17.24 -17.73 0.49
N VAL A 18 -16.00 -18.18 0.68
CA VAL A 18 -15.34 -19.21 -0.16
C VAL A 18 -15.52 -20.63 0.38
N PHE A 19 -15.70 -20.82 1.69
CA PHE A 19 -15.60 -22.16 2.32
C PHE A 19 -16.92 -22.76 2.82
N ASP A 20 -18.07 -22.08 2.70
CA ASP A 20 -19.37 -22.62 3.15
C ASP A 20 -20.08 -23.53 2.13
N HIS A 21 -19.55 -23.68 0.90
CA HIS A 21 -20.18 -24.49 -0.17
C HIS A 21 -19.24 -25.63 -0.59
N HIS A 22 -19.28 -26.72 0.17
CA HIS A 22 -18.24 -27.74 0.18
C HIS A 22 -18.34 -28.80 -0.96
N ASP A 23 -19.32 -28.72 -1.88
CA ASP A 23 -19.64 -29.84 -2.78
C ASP A 23 -19.46 -29.60 -4.30
N ASP A 24 -19.18 -28.38 -4.80
CA ASP A 24 -19.05 -28.13 -6.26
C ASP A 24 -17.98 -27.07 -6.61
N TRP A 25 -16.71 -27.32 -6.25
CA TRP A 25 -15.59 -26.45 -6.67
C TRP A 25 -15.31 -26.58 -8.18
N MET A 26 -15.62 -25.52 -8.94
CA MET A 26 -15.38 -25.44 -10.38
C MET A 26 -14.46 -24.27 -10.77
N GLY A 27 -14.02 -23.41 -9.83
CA GLY A 27 -12.99 -22.38 -10.05
C GLY A 27 -13.45 -20.90 -10.12
N PRO A 28 -14.65 -20.53 -10.58
CA PRO A 28 -15.12 -19.14 -10.63
C PRO A 28 -15.14 -18.41 -9.28
N GLU A 29 -15.50 -19.11 -8.21
CA GLU A 29 -15.57 -18.61 -6.84
C GLU A 29 -14.23 -18.08 -6.32
N HIS A 30 -13.11 -18.68 -6.72
CA HIS A 30 -11.77 -18.20 -6.39
C HIS A 30 -11.45 -16.89 -7.11
N ILE A 31 -11.92 -16.71 -8.35
CA ILE A 31 -11.73 -15.48 -9.10
C ILE A 31 -12.47 -14.31 -8.45
N ASP A 32 -13.69 -14.55 -7.97
CA ASP A 32 -14.47 -13.51 -7.29
C ASP A 32 -13.87 -13.16 -5.92
N ALA A 33 -13.33 -14.14 -5.19
CA ALA A 33 -12.56 -13.89 -3.97
C ALA A 33 -11.30 -13.04 -4.24
N ILE A 34 -10.56 -13.33 -5.32
CA ILE A 34 -9.39 -12.52 -5.73
C ILE A 34 -9.80 -11.08 -6.04
N LYS A 35 -10.89 -10.86 -6.79
CA LYS A 35 -11.39 -9.51 -7.08
C LYS A 35 -11.74 -8.73 -5.81
N ALA A 36 -12.39 -9.39 -4.85
CA ALA A 36 -12.76 -8.77 -3.58
C ALA A 36 -11.51 -8.37 -2.77
N MET A 37 -10.50 -9.24 -2.71
CA MET A 37 -9.22 -8.92 -2.07
C MET A 37 -8.50 -7.77 -2.79
N ASP A 38 -8.46 -7.79 -4.12
CA ASP A 38 -7.84 -6.73 -4.93
C ASP A 38 -8.47 -5.36 -4.67
N GLN A 39 -9.78 -5.28 -4.47
CA GLN A 39 -10.45 -4.02 -4.16
C GLN A 39 -9.90 -3.40 -2.86
N VAL A 40 -9.68 -4.22 -1.83
CA VAL A 40 -9.15 -3.75 -0.56
C VAL A 40 -7.66 -3.46 -0.64
N VAL A 41 -6.89 -4.30 -1.33
CA VAL A 41 -5.47 -4.05 -1.59
C VAL A 41 -5.29 -2.71 -2.29
N ARG A 42 -6.13 -2.40 -3.30
CA ARG A 42 -6.08 -1.10 -4.00
C ARG A 42 -6.40 0.07 -3.07
N ALA A 43 -7.44 -0.05 -2.24
CA ALA A 43 -7.77 1.00 -1.27
C ALA A 43 -6.62 1.23 -0.27
N ALA A 44 -6.03 0.15 0.25
CA ALA A 44 -4.88 0.23 1.15
C ALA A 44 -3.64 0.81 0.44
N GLN A 45 -3.39 0.44 -0.81
CA GLN A 45 -2.29 0.98 -1.62
C GLN A 45 -2.46 2.49 -1.90
N ALA A 46 -3.68 2.96 -2.14
CA ALA A 46 -3.96 4.38 -2.31
C ALA A 46 -3.65 5.17 -1.02
N GLU A 47 -4.04 4.63 0.14
CA GLU A 47 -3.75 5.25 1.43
C GLU A 47 -2.25 5.21 1.76
N GLN A 48 -1.56 4.12 1.43
CA GLN A 48 -0.10 4.05 1.52
C GLN A 48 0.57 5.13 0.66
N ALA A 49 0.10 5.32 -0.58
CA ALA A 49 0.63 6.35 -1.47
C ALA A 49 0.41 7.77 -0.88
N ARG A 50 -0.75 8.04 -0.29
CA ARG A 50 -1.03 9.30 0.41
C ARG A 50 -0.02 9.55 1.55
N HIS A 51 0.20 8.57 2.42
CA HIS A 51 1.14 8.71 3.52
C HIS A 51 2.60 8.84 3.08
N ILE A 52 3.00 8.16 1.99
CA ILE A 52 4.34 8.33 1.43
C ILE A 52 4.53 9.76 0.92
N ALA A 53 3.55 10.34 0.23
CA ALA A 53 3.61 11.72 -0.24
C ALA A 53 3.62 12.75 0.92
N GLU A 54 2.87 12.49 2.00
CA GLU A 54 2.90 13.32 3.22
C GLU A 54 4.27 13.26 3.91
N LEU A 55 4.87 12.07 3.98
CA LEU A 55 6.21 11.89 4.52
C LEU A 55 7.26 12.59 3.66
N ASP A 56 7.13 12.56 2.33
CA ASP A 56 7.95 13.32 1.39
C ASP A 56 7.89 14.82 1.68
N ALA A 57 6.68 15.38 1.76
CA ALA A 57 6.46 16.79 2.06
C ALA A 57 7.05 17.18 3.43
N LEU A 58 6.87 16.32 4.44
CA LEU A 58 7.44 16.53 5.78
C LEU A 58 8.97 16.58 5.72
N ARG A 59 9.62 15.61 5.08
CA ARG A 59 11.08 15.55 4.96
C ARG A 59 11.63 16.69 4.13
N SER A 60 10.94 17.06 3.05
CA SER A 60 11.25 18.23 2.22
C SER A 60 11.25 19.52 3.04
N SER A 61 10.27 19.69 3.94
CA SER A 61 10.20 20.88 4.82
C SER A 61 11.27 20.94 5.91
N GLN A 62 11.81 19.79 6.33
CA GLN A 62 12.80 19.68 7.40
C GLN A 62 14.24 19.81 6.89
N ILE A 63 14.47 19.46 5.62
CA ILE A 63 15.78 19.56 4.99
C ILE A 63 16.00 20.99 4.47
N LYS A 64 16.91 21.72 5.13
CA LYS A 64 17.35 23.06 4.69
C LYS A 64 18.13 22.95 3.37
N LEU A 65 18.03 23.98 2.53
CA LEU A 65 18.80 24.10 1.28
C LEU A 65 20.27 23.69 1.50
N GLY A 66 20.72 22.67 0.77
CA GLY A 66 22.10 22.17 0.80
C GLY A 66 22.41 21.04 1.80
N ARG A 67 21.42 20.47 2.50
CA ARG A 67 21.63 19.33 3.42
C ARG A 67 20.84 18.08 3.03
N GLY A 68 21.34 17.36 2.01
CA GLY A 68 20.88 16.01 1.65
C GLY A 68 19.64 15.95 0.76
N ASP A 69 19.43 14.79 0.15
CA ASP A 69 18.26 14.52 -0.69
C ASP A 69 17.16 13.85 0.17
N HIS A 70 16.05 14.57 0.37
CA HIS A 70 14.91 14.09 1.15
C HIS A 70 14.30 12.81 0.58
N SER A 71 14.35 12.63 -0.75
CA SER A 71 13.83 11.44 -1.41
C SER A 71 14.56 10.17 -0.97
N LEU A 72 15.89 10.23 -0.82
CA LEU A 72 16.70 9.10 -0.38
C LEU A 72 16.40 8.71 1.08
N SER A 73 16.08 9.69 1.94
CA SER A 73 15.64 9.42 3.32
C SER A 73 14.34 8.64 3.32
N VAL A 74 13.34 9.11 2.57
CA VAL A 74 12.02 8.48 2.50
C VAL A 74 12.11 7.08 1.91
N ILE A 75 12.88 6.89 0.84
CA ILE A 75 13.11 5.58 0.22
C ILE A 75 13.77 4.62 1.21
N GLY A 76 14.77 5.09 1.96
CA GLY A 76 15.44 4.30 3.01
C GLY A 76 14.49 3.90 4.14
N GLU A 77 13.73 4.87 4.67
CA GLU A 77 12.71 4.66 5.71
C GLU A 77 11.65 3.65 5.26
N LEU A 78 11.16 3.76 4.02
CA LEU A 78 10.17 2.85 3.43
C LEU A 78 10.73 1.44 3.24
N GLY A 79 11.95 1.33 2.72
CA GLY A 79 12.64 0.06 2.54
C GLY A 79 12.81 -0.70 3.85
N MET A 80 13.22 -0.01 4.91
CA MET A 80 13.36 -0.58 6.25
C MET A 80 12.00 -0.95 6.86
N ALA A 81 11.02 -0.05 6.81
CA ALA A 81 9.70 -0.29 7.42
C ALA A 81 8.95 -1.45 6.78
N ARG A 82 9.13 -1.67 5.48
CA ARG A 82 8.44 -2.72 4.72
C ARG A 82 9.28 -3.97 4.48
N ASN A 83 10.54 -3.99 4.91
CA ASN A 83 11.50 -5.04 4.60
C ASN A 83 11.59 -5.34 3.09
N ILE A 84 11.70 -4.27 2.28
CA ILE A 84 11.81 -4.36 0.82
C ILE A 84 13.12 -3.73 0.32
N SER A 85 13.54 -4.11 -0.89
CA SER A 85 14.75 -3.55 -1.49
C SER A 85 14.60 -2.04 -1.74
N PRO A 86 15.73 -1.28 -1.76
CA PRO A 86 15.71 0.14 -2.10
C PRO A 86 15.05 0.42 -3.46
N SER A 87 15.22 -0.46 -4.45
CA SER A 87 14.59 -0.31 -5.77
C SER A 87 13.07 -0.43 -5.71
N ALA A 88 12.55 -1.38 -4.92
CA ALA A 88 11.11 -1.55 -4.73
C ALA A 88 10.51 -0.35 -3.96
N ALA A 89 11.20 0.11 -2.91
CA ALA A 89 10.82 1.32 -2.18
C ALA A 89 10.85 2.57 -3.09
N GLY A 90 11.89 2.71 -3.91
CA GLY A 90 12.03 3.81 -4.88
C GLY A 90 10.89 3.85 -5.90
N THR A 91 10.44 2.69 -6.38
CA THR A 91 9.29 2.60 -7.30
C THR A 91 8.00 3.07 -6.62
N GLN A 92 7.74 2.61 -5.39
CA GLN A 92 6.55 3.01 -4.64
C GLN A 92 6.56 4.50 -4.28
N TYR A 93 7.73 5.01 -3.88
CA TYR A 93 7.96 6.42 -3.64
C TYR A 93 7.69 7.26 -4.90
N GLY A 94 8.30 6.89 -6.03
CA GLY A 94 8.13 7.61 -7.29
C GLY A 94 6.67 7.63 -7.76
N PHE A 95 5.97 6.49 -7.63
CA PHE A 95 4.54 6.40 -7.92
C PHE A 95 3.71 7.33 -7.01
N ALA A 96 3.93 7.26 -5.69
CA ALA A 96 3.17 8.03 -4.71
C ALA A 96 3.34 9.55 -4.88
N VAL A 97 4.59 10.00 -5.01
CA VAL A 97 4.91 11.43 -5.20
C VAL A 97 4.46 11.91 -6.58
N GLY A 98 4.60 11.07 -7.62
CA GLY A 98 4.09 11.36 -8.95
C GLY A 98 2.57 11.56 -8.95
N LEU A 99 1.83 10.63 -8.34
CA LEU A 99 0.38 10.69 -8.20
C LEU A 99 -0.06 11.95 -7.43
N ALA A 100 0.60 12.29 -6.33
CA ALA A 100 0.27 13.48 -5.54
C ALA A 100 0.49 14.81 -6.29
N ARG A 101 1.33 14.81 -7.34
CA ARG A 101 1.63 15.98 -8.17
C ARG A 101 0.81 16.04 -9.46
N MET A 102 0.00 15.01 -9.75
CA MET A 102 -0.88 15.04 -10.91
C MET A 102 -2.00 16.07 -10.69
N PRO A 103 -2.36 16.86 -11.72
CA PRO A 103 -3.51 17.74 -11.64
C PRO A 103 -4.78 16.89 -11.46
N MET A 104 -5.57 17.20 -10.43
CA MET A 104 -6.91 16.64 -10.29
C MET A 104 -7.81 17.30 -11.34
N VAL A 105 -8.44 16.48 -12.18
CA VAL A 105 -9.40 16.91 -13.22
C VAL A 105 -10.81 16.84 -12.67
#